data_AF-A0A8K0AHQ2-F1
#
_entry.id   AF-A0A8K0AHQ2-F1
#
_cell.length_a   1.000
_cell.length_b   1.000
_cell.length_c   1.000
_cell.angle_alpha   90.00
_cell.angle_beta   90.00
_cell.angle_gamma   90.00
#
_symmetry.space_group_name_H-M   'P 1'
#
loop_
_entity.id
_entity.type
_entity.pdbx_description
1 polymer ?
#
loop_
_entity_poly.entity_id
_entity_poly.type
_entity_poly.pdbx_seq_one_letter_code
_entity_poly.pdbx_strand_id
1 'polypeptide(L)'
;MLSRRVLHGMLRSSSRYFDDLNLIANETAKIQIAGLTSTGLLVNDFLILEKRVLCLPRHAHVVNSESTALQIAVPILNLDPRPEILLVGLHNHPSSVSVQTTSAGPCGIGKDVPATIQSQLVPFLDQMKHAGIAVEIQEITAACATFNILNQEDRAVAALLFLAPSTRQ
;
A
#
# COMPACT_ATOMS: atom_id res chain seq x y z
N MET A 1 28.77 13.29 -5.64
CA MET A 1 27.75 13.74 -4.66
C MET A 1 26.39 13.72 -5.37
N LEU A 2 25.59 12.67 -5.16
CA LEU A 2 24.26 12.57 -5.77
C LEU A 2 23.25 13.31 -4.88
N SER A 3 22.70 14.39 -5.43
CA SER A 3 21.69 15.22 -4.79
C SER A 3 20.37 14.44 -4.68
N ARG A 4 20.00 13.99 -3.47
CA ARG A 4 18.69 13.39 -3.19
C ARG A 4 17.58 14.41 -3.47
N ARG A 5 16.56 14.04 -4.24
CA ARG A 5 15.41 14.90 -4.53
C ARG A 5 14.32 14.61 -3.50
N VAL A 6 14.07 15.57 -2.61
CA VAL A 6 12.91 15.55 -1.72
C VAL A 6 11.72 16.12 -2.51
N LEU A 7 10.74 15.28 -2.84
CA LEU A 7 9.50 15.74 -3.48
C LEU A 7 8.52 16.20 -2.40
N HIS A 8 8.46 17.51 -2.18
CA HIS A 8 7.31 18.18 -1.60
C HIS A 8 6.44 18.69 -2.77
N GLY A 9 5.53 17.87 -3.28
CA GLY A 9 4.62 18.36 -4.33
C GLY A 9 3.91 17.26 -5.11
N MET A 10 2.58 17.29 -5.04
CA MET A 10 1.64 16.47 -5.80
C MET A 10 1.84 16.70 -7.31
N LEU A 11 2.15 15.63 -8.07
CA LEU A 11 1.85 15.63 -9.50
C LEU A 11 0.37 15.24 -9.64
N ARG A 12 -0.46 16.18 -10.12
CA ARG A 12 -1.88 15.90 -10.36
C ARG A 12 -2.00 14.86 -11.46
N SER A 13 -2.56 13.70 -11.12
CA SER A 13 -2.87 12.65 -12.08
C SER A 13 -4.02 13.11 -12.98
N SER A 14 -3.86 13.00 -14.30
CA SER A 14 -4.88 13.37 -15.30
C SER A 14 -6.03 12.37 -15.41
N SER A 15 -6.12 11.39 -14.49
CA SER A 15 -7.12 10.33 -14.51
C SER A 15 -8.22 10.62 -13.50
N ARG A 16 -9.47 10.76 -13.98
CA ARG A 16 -10.70 11.09 -13.23
C ARG A 16 -11.09 10.10 -12.12
N TYR A 17 -10.28 9.08 -11.87
CA TYR A 17 -10.50 8.05 -10.84
C TYR A 17 -9.59 8.21 -9.61
N PHE A 18 -8.65 9.17 -9.64
CA PHE A 18 -7.55 9.27 -8.69
C PHE A 18 -7.56 10.56 -7.85
N ASP A 19 -8.73 11.19 -7.64
CA ASP A 19 -8.82 12.44 -6.88
C ASP A 19 -8.25 12.31 -5.44
N ASP A 20 -8.30 11.11 -4.86
CA ASP A 20 -7.73 10.78 -3.54
C ASP A 20 -6.28 10.27 -3.57
N LEU A 21 -5.69 10.10 -4.76
CA LEU A 21 -4.37 9.51 -4.98
C LEU A 21 -3.43 10.48 -5.71
N ASN A 22 -2.48 11.03 -4.97
CA ASN A 22 -1.49 11.95 -5.55
C ASN A 22 -0.29 11.18 -6.08
N LEU A 23 -0.05 11.24 -7.39
CA LEU A 23 1.10 10.62 -8.02
C LEU A 23 2.40 11.29 -7.54
N ILE A 24 3.35 10.48 -7.09
CA ILE A 24 4.64 10.94 -6.54
C ILE A 24 5.79 10.58 -7.48
N ALA A 25 5.74 9.37 -8.03
CA ALA A 25 6.74 8.86 -8.94
C ALA A 25 6.02 8.15 -10.08
N ASN A 26 6.35 8.55 -11.31
CA ASN A 26 6.01 7.84 -12.53
C ASN A 26 7.31 7.61 -13.26
N GLU A 27 7.81 6.38 -13.19
CA GLU A 27 9.09 6.04 -13.76
C GLU A 27 8.95 5.12 -14.96
N THR A 28 9.87 5.31 -15.91
CA THR A 28 10.10 4.34 -16.98
C THR A 28 10.62 3.02 -16.43
N ALA A 29 11.26 3.06 -15.26
CA ALA A 29 11.78 1.91 -14.51
C ALA A 29 10.78 1.39 -13.47
N LYS A 30 10.99 0.15 -13.02
CA LYS A 30 10.18 -0.45 -11.96
C LYS A 30 10.43 0.27 -10.63
N ILE A 31 9.37 0.46 -9.86
CA ILE A 31 9.44 0.95 -8.47
C ILE A 31 10.15 -0.08 -7.59
N GLN A 32 11.17 0.37 -6.87
CA GLN A 32 11.82 -0.37 -5.80
C GLN A 32 11.70 0.39 -4.50
N ILE A 33 11.25 -0.28 -3.46
CA ILE A 33 11.21 0.28 -2.12
C ILE A 33 12.56 0.00 -1.45
N ALA A 34 13.42 1.00 -1.38
CA ALA A 34 14.78 0.86 -0.87
C ALA A 34 14.82 0.69 0.66
N GLY A 35 13.84 1.24 1.38
CA GLY A 35 13.68 0.99 2.80
C GLY A 35 12.86 2.03 3.55
N LEU A 36 12.61 1.74 4.82
CA LEU A 36 11.97 2.64 5.75
C LEU A 36 13.03 3.46 6.49
N THR A 37 12.85 4.77 6.54
CA THR A 37 13.68 5.71 7.32
C THR A 37 12.91 6.20 8.54
N SER A 38 13.58 6.87 9.47
CA SER A 38 12.94 7.51 10.64
C SER A 38 11.91 8.59 10.26
N THR A 39 11.99 9.11 9.03
CA THR A 39 11.15 10.22 8.55
C THR A 39 10.12 9.81 7.51
N GLY A 40 10.25 8.62 6.91
CA GLY A 40 9.39 8.23 5.79
C GLY A 40 9.92 7.04 4.98
N LEU A 41 9.32 6.79 3.82
CA LEU A 41 9.63 5.68 2.93
C LEU A 41 10.54 6.11 1.79
N LEU A 42 11.64 5.39 1.57
CA LEU A 42 12.51 5.62 0.42
C LEU A 42 12.07 4.70 -0.73
N VAL A 43 11.60 5.30 -1.81
CA VAL A 43 11.17 4.62 -3.03
C VAL A 43 12.03 5.11 -4.17
N ASN A 44 12.82 4.20 -4.76
CA ASN A 44 13.94 4.53 -5.64
C ASN A 44 14.84 5.59 -4.98
N ASP A 45 14.96 6.76 -5.60
CA ASP A 45 15.74 7.90 -5.11
C ASP A 45 14.88 8.97 -4.40
N PHE A 46 13.58 8.70 -4.18
CA PHE A 46 12.61 9.63 -3.60
C PHE A 46 12.25 9.27 -2.17
N LEU A 47 12.37 10.25 -1.27
CA LEU A 47 11.90 10.13 0.11
C LEU A 47 10.46 10.63 0.22
N ILE A 48 9.55 9.73 0.58
CA ILE A 48 8.12 10.00 0.80
C ILE A 48 7.87 10.14 2.29
N LEU A 49 7.38 11.31 2.73
CA LEU A 49 7.13 11.63 4.14
C LEU A 49 5.69 11.37 4.58
N GLU A 50 4.84 10.96 3.65
CA GLU A 50 3.41 10.80 3.88
C GLU A 50 3.08 9.52 4.64
N LYS A 51 1.95 9.50 5.35
CA LYS A 51 1.60 8.38 6.24
C LYS A 51 1.05 7.16 5.52
N ARG A 52 0.57 7.31 4.28
CA ARG A 52 -0.02 6.21 3.50
C ARG A 52 0.42 6.30 2.05
N VAL A 53 0.95 5.20 1.54
CA VAL A 53 1.49 5.14 0.17
C VAL A 53 1.01 3.88 -0.52
N LEU A 54 0.46 4.03 -1.73
CA LEU A 54 0.15 2.93 -2.64
C LEU A 54 1.27 2.82 -3.67
N CYS A 55 2.00 1.70 -3.65
CA CYS A 55 3.04 1.37 -4.60
C CYS A 55 2.48 0.36 -5.62
N LEU A 56 2.70 0.69 -6.89
CA LEU A 56 2.43 -0.13 -8.07
C LEU A 56 3.76 -0.39 -8.78
N PRO A 57 3.83 -1.37 -9.70
CA PRO A 57 5.07 -1.74 -10.38
C PRO A 57 5.86 -0.60 -11.00
N ARG A 58 5.18 0.46 -11.46
CA ARG A 58 5.76 1.62 -12.16
C ARG A 58 5.38 2.98 -11.55
N HIS A 59 4.51 2.97 -10.54
CA HIS A 59 3.94 4.20 -9.98
C HIS A 59 3.85 4.14 -8.47
N ALA A 60 4.03 5.27 -7.81
CA ALA A 60 3.73 5.41 -6.38
C ALA A 60 2.79 6.58 -6.17
N HIS A 61 1.80 6.38 -5.30
CA HIS A 61 0.77 7.36 -4.97
C HIS A 61 0.69 7.59 -3.47
N VAL A 62 0.53 8.85 -3.05
CA VAL A 62 0.11 9.18 -1.68
C VAL A 62 -1.38 8.91 -1.59
N VAL A 63 -1.78 8.21 -0.54
CA VAL A 63 -3.19 8.05 -0.17
C VAL A 63 -3.53 9.09 0.88
N ASN A 64 -4.62 9.84 0.69
CA ASN A 64 -5.08 10.79 1.68
C ASN A 64 -5.37 10.08 3.03
N SER A 65 -4.92 10.67 4.14
CA SER A 65 -5.14 10.14 5.48
C SER A 65 -6.61 10.07 5.89
N GLU A 66 -7.46 10.89 5.27
CA GLU A 66 -8.91 10.92 5.51
C GLU A 66 -9.67 9.87 4.70
N SER A 67 -9.03 9.26 3.69
CA SER A 67 -9.68 8.24 2.85
C SER A 67 -10.05 7.02 3.67
N THR A 68 -11.31 6.60 3.51
CA THR A 68 -11.86 5.36 4.05
C THR A 68 -11.32 4.15 3.27
N ALA A 69 -11.37 2.96 3.86
CA ALA A 69 -10.91 1.74 3.18
C ALA A 69 -11.61 1.53 1.81
N LEU A 70 -12.91 1.83 1.71
CA LEU A 70 -13.66 1.75 0.45
C LEU A 70 -13.16 2.74 -0.60
N GLN A 71 -12.83 3.98 -0.20
CA GLN A 71 -12.26 4.98 -1.11
C GLN A 71 -10.87 4.56 -1.62
N ILE A 72 -10.13 3.77 -0.83
CA ILE A 72 -8.84 3.20 -1.25
C ILE A 72 -9.04 1.96 -2.15
N ALA A 73 -10.09 1.17 -1.93
CA ALA A 73 -10.40 -0.02 -2.72
C ALA A 73 -10.73 0.33 -4.18
N VAL A 74 -11.62 1.29 -4.40
CA VAL A 74 -12.11 1.67 -5.74
C VAL A 74 -10.99 1.93 -6.75
N PRO A 75 -9.95 2.75 -6.47
CA PRO A 75 -8.89 2.97 -7.43
C PRO A 75 -8.09 1.69 -7.70
N ILE A 76 -7.84 0.85 -6.69
CA ILE A 76 -7.11 -0.43 -6.85
C ILE A 76 -7.88 -1.38 -7.79
N LEU A 77 -9.21 -1.47 -7.61
CA LEU A 77 -10.09 -2.32 -8.43
C LEU A 77 -10.16 -1.88 -9.90
N ASN A 78 -9.97 -0.59 -10.15
CA ASN A 78 -10.00 0.02 -11.47
C ASN A 78 -8.63 0.14 -12.14
N LEU A 79 -7.56 -0.39 -11.52
CA LEU A 79 -6.25 -0.44 -12.15
C LEU A 79 -6.26 -1.38 -13.37
N ASP A 80 -5.50 -0.99 -14.39
CA ASP A 80 -5.22 -1.80 -15.58
C ASP A 80 -3.70 -1.76 -15.86
N PRO A 81 -2.96 -2.87 -15.73
CA PRO A 81 -3.45 -4.18 -15.28
C PRO A 81 -3.85 -4.17 -13.80
N ARG A 82 -4.90 -4.93 -13.46
CA ARG A 82 -5.35 -5.11 -12.08
C ARG A 82 -4.34 -5.98 -11.30
N PRO A 83 -3.99 -5.63 -10.05
CA PRO A 83 -3.13 -6.48 -9.24
C PRO A 83 -3.83 -7.80 -8.88
N GLU A 84 -3.11 -8.90 -8.95
CA GLU A 84 -3.48 -10.20 -8.41
C GLU A 84 -3.23 -10.27 -6.89
N ILE A 85 -2.24 -9.53 -6.40
CA ILE A 85 -1.80 -9.54 -5.00
C ILE A 85 -1.74 -8.11 -4.47
N LEU A 86 -2.39 -7.86 -3.35
CA LEU A 86 -2.30 -6.62 -2.58
C LEU A 86 -1.63 -6.88 -1.24
N LEU A 87 -0.44 -6.31 -1.06
CA LEU A 87 0.29 -6.33 0.20
C LEU A 87 -0.13 -5.13 1.05
N VAL A 88 -0.53 -5.36 2.29
CA VAL A 88 -0.86 -4.30 3.26
C VAL A 88 0.23 -4.28 4.32
N GLY A 89 1.10 -3.27 4.25
CA GLY A 89 2.20 -3.09 5.20
C GLY A 89 1.80 -2.15 6.34
N LEU A 90 1.87 -2.62 7.58
CA LEU A 90 1.51 -1.84 8.77
C LEU A 90 2.75 -1.57 9.63
N HIS A 91 2.96 -0.32 10.02
CA HIS A 91 4.00 0.04 11.00
C HIS A 91 3.59 -0.38 12.41
N ASN A 92 4.47 -1.09 13.13
CA ASN A 92 4.26 -1.61 14.49
C ASN A 92 3.09 -2.57 14.67
N HIS A 93 2.75 -3.36 13.65
CA HIS A 93 1.83 -4.48 13.88
C HIS A 93 2.61 -5.66 14.48
N PRO A 94 2.19 -6.25 15.62
CA PRO A 94 2.76 -7.52 16.06
C PRO A 94 2.55 -8.53 14.95
N SER A 95 3.61 -9.29 14.67
CA SER A 95 3.88 -10.12 13.49
C SER A 95 2.91 -11.28 13.22
N SER A 96 1.66 -11.21 13.68
CA SER A 96 0.75 -12.35 13.82
C SER A 96 -0.70 -12.06 13.42
N VAL A 97 -0.96 -11.21 12.42
CA VAL A 97 -2.29 -11.20 11.78
C VAL A 97 -2.23 -12.00 10.49
N SER A 98 -2.30 -13.32 10.64
CA SER A 98 -2.62 -14.20 9.52
C SER A 98 -4.11 -14.05 9.23
N VAL A 99 -4.47 -13.28 8.19
CA VAL A 99 -5.80 -13.38 7.60
C VAL A 99 -5.80 -14.67 6.78
N GLN A 100 -6.15 -15.79 7.42
CA GLN A 100 -6.30 -17.04 6.71
C GLN A 100 -7.55 -16.97 5.83
N THR A 101 -7.37 -16.77 4.53
CA THR A 101 -8.42 -16.96 3.54
C THR A 101 -8.60 -18.45 3.27
N THR A 102 -9.22 -19.18 4.21
CA THR A 102 -9.70 -20.53 3.94
C THR A 102 -11.06 -20.45 3.23
N SER A 103 -11.22 -21.26 2.20
CA SER A 103 -12.23 -21.16 1.14
C SER A 103 -13.67 -21.54 1.54
N ALA A 104 -14.09 -21.45 2.81
CA ALA A 104 -15.45 -21.83 3.21
C ALA A 104 -15.94 -21.29 4.57
N GLY A 105 -15.45 -20.14 5.06
CA GLY A 105 -15.90 -19.57 6.34
C GLY A 105 -15.76 -18.04 6.43
N PRO A 106 -16.48 -17.39 7.36
CA PRO A 106 -16.47 -15.93 7.50
C PRO A 106 -15.04 -15.45 7.76
N CYS A 107 -14.61 -14.40 7.05
CA CYS A 107 -13.28 -13.81 7.13
C CYS A 107 -12.77 -13.74 8.57
N GLY A 108 -11.84 -14.63 8.91
CA GLY A 108 -11.21 -14.67 10.23
C GLY A 108 -10.24 -13.52 10.35
N ILE A 109 -10.70 -12.40 10.91
CA ILE A 109 -9.79 -11.36 11.37
C ILE A 109 -9.09 -11.90 12.61
N GLY A 110 -7.75 -11.80 12.66
CA GLY A 110 -6.99 -12.16 13.86
C GLY A 110 -7.56 -11.47 15.09
N LYS A 111 -7.59 -12.19 16.23
CA LYS A 111 -8.23 -11.75 17.49
C LYS A 111 -7.68 -10.44 18.08
N ASP A 112 -6.60 -9.89 17.51
CA ASP A 112 -5.87 -8.74 18.02
C ASP A 112 -6.11 -7.44 17.22
N VAL A 113 -7.03 -7.44 16.23
CA VAL A 113 -7.37 -6.22 15.48
C VAL A 113 -8.49 -5.46 16.23
N PRO A 114 -8.29 -4.18 16.63
CA PRO A 114 -9.32 -3.37 17.27
C PRO A 114 -10.64 -3.37 16.47
N ALA A 115 -11.78 -3.51 17.15
CA ALA A 115 -13.10 -3.64 16.52
C ALA A 115 -13.44 -2.53 15.51
N THR A 116 -12.91 -1.32 15.73
CA THR A 116 -13.06 -0.17 14.82
C THR A 116 -12.31 -0.36 13.49
N ILE A 117 -11.18 -1.06 13.51
CA ILE A 117 -10.44 -1.42 12.29
C ILE A 117 -11.15 -2.58 11.60
N GLN A 118 -11.69 -3.55 12.35
CA GLN A 118 -12.43 -4.68 11.79
C GLN A 118 -13.62 -4.27 10.92
N SER A 119 -14.44 -3.31 11.38
CA SER A 119 -15.64 -2.87 10.65
C SER A 119 -15.34 -2.18 9.32
N GLN A 120 -14.15 -1.59 9.15
CA GLN A 120 -13.71 -0.99 7.89
C GLN A 120 -12.89 -1.94 7.02
N LEU A 121 -12.15 -2.86 7.64
CA LEU A 121 -11.27 -3.79 6.95
C LEU A 121 -12.03 -4.95 6.31
N VAL A 122 -13.12 -5.46 6.93
CA VAL A 122 -13.88 -6.59 6.37
C VAL A 122 -14.51 -6.29 5.01
N PRO A 123 -15.26 -5.19 4.84
CA PRO A 123 -15.84 -4.87 3.53
C PRO A 123 -14.77 -4.65 2.47
N PHE A 124 -13.63 -4.07 2.86
CA PHE A 124 -12.48 -3.88 1.98
C PHE A 124 -11.89 -5.22 1.51
N LEU A 125 -11.59 -6.12 2.44
CA LEU A 125 -11.05 -7.44 2.16
C LEU A 125 -12.01 -8.27 1.29
N ASP A 126 -13.30 -8.19 1.58
CA ASP A 126 -14.33 -8.89 0.81
C ASP A 126 -14.41 -8.38 -0.64
N GLN A 127 -14.31 -7.06 -0.85
CA GLN A 127 -14.26 -6.48 -2.20
C GLN A 127 -13.00 -6.91 -2.97
N MET A 128 -11.83 -6.88 -2.34
CA MET A 128 -10.59 -7.34 -2.97
C MET A 128 -10.71 -8.81 -3.40
N LYS A 129 -11.23 -9.66 -2.50
CA LYS A 129 -11.44 -11.08 -2.77
C LYS A 129 -12.41 -11.32 -3.93
N HIS A 130 -13.56 -10.64 -3.96
CA HIS A 130 -14.52 -10.76 -5.06
C HIS A 130 -13.93 -10.32 -6.41
N ALA A 131 -12.96 -9.41 -6.40
CA ALA A 131 -12.25 -8.97 -7.58
C ALA A 131 -11.08 -9.89 -8.00
N GLY A 132 -10.86 -11.00 -7.29
CA GLY A 132 -9.77 -11.94 -7.55
C GLY A 132 -8.41 -11.50 -7.01
N ILE A 133 -8.38 -10.54 -6.08
CA ILE A 133 -7.15 -9.98 -5.51
C ILE A 133 -6.87 -10.66 -4.16
N ALA A 134 -5.75 -11.36 -4.07
CA ALA A 134 -5.26 -11.90 -2.80
C ALA A 134 -4.71 -10.77 -1.93
N VAL A 135 -5.14 -10.68 -0.67
CA VAL A 135 -4.67 -9.66 0.27
C VAL A 135 -3.81 -10.29 1.34
N GLU A 136 -2.58 -9.80 1.52
CA GLU A 136 -1.71 -10.20 2.62
C GLU A 136 -1.39 -9.02 3.52
N ILE A 137 -1.57 -9.18 4.83
CA ILE A 137 -1.22 -8.16 5.82
C ILE A 137 0.09 -8.56 6.47
N GLN A 138 1.08 -7.69 6.39
CA GLN A 138 2.42 -7.94 6.90
C GLN A 138 2.95 -6.72 7.66
N GLU A 139 4.02 -6.93 8.44
CA GLU A 139 4.82 -5.81 8.95
C GLU A 139 5.40 -5.02 7.76
N ILE A 140 5.50 -3.70 7.88
CA ILE A 140 5.80 -2.82 6.74
C ILE A 140 7.12 -3.17 6.03
N THR A 141 8.18 -3.55 6.75
CA THR A 141 9.46 -3.92 6.14
C THR A 141 9.36 -5.24 5.37
N ALA A 142 8.60 -6.20 5.90
CA ALA A 142 8.31 -7.46 5.20
C ALA A 142 7.48 -7.21 3.92
N ALA A 143 6.44 -6.37 4.01
CA ALA A 143 5.63 -6.00 2.84
C ALA A 143 6.48 -5.35 1.73
N CYS A 144 7.43 -4.47 2.10
CA CYS A 144 8.33 -3.82 1.14
C CYS A 144 9.23 -4.84 0.44
N ALA A 145 9.81 -5.78 1.19
CA ALA A 145 10.65 -6.84 0.64
C ALA A 145 9.85 -7.75 -0.31
N THR A 146 8.68 -8.22 0.12
CA THR A 146 7.78 -9.05 -0.69
C THR A 146 7.35 -8.33 -1.96
N PHE A 147 6.99 -7.04 -1.87
CA PHE A 147 6.64 -6.23 -3.03
C PHE A 147 7.78 -6.19 -4.05
N ASN A 148 9.02 -5.90 -3.60
CA ASN A 148 10.17 -5.81 -4.49
C ASN A 148 10.43 -7.12 -5.24
N ILE A 149 10.32 -8.26 -4.55
CA ILE A 149 10.49 -9.60 -5.15
C ILE A 149 9.42 -9.83 -6.21
N LEU A 150 8.14 -9.70 -5.85
CA LEU A 150 7.02 -9.94 -6.77
C LEU A 150 7.04 -8.97 -7.96
N ASN A 151 7.41 -7.71 -7.73
CA ASN A 151 7.54 -6.71 -8.79
C ASN A 151 8.71 -7.04 -9.74
N GLN A 152 9.84 -7.52 -9.20
CA GLN A 152 10.97 -7.98 -10.03
C GLN A 152 10.60 -9.19 -10.89
N GLU A 153 9.76 -10.09 -10.38
CA GLU A 153 9.20 -11.25 -11.09
C GLU A 153 8.09 -10.91 -12.10
N ASP A 154 7.79 -9.62 -12.33
CA ASP A 154 6.71 -9.16 -13.22
C ASP A 154 5.32 -9.68 -12.80
N ARG A 155 5.14 -9.99 -11.52
CA ARG A 155 3.82 -10.31 -10.96
C ARG A 155 2.96 -9.05 -10.88
N ALA A 156 1.66 -9.20 -11.09
CA ALA A 156 0.69 -8.13 -10.88
C ALA A 156 0.50 -7.87 -9.38
N VAL A 157 1.41 -7.10 -8.78
CA VAL A 157 1.43 -6.82 -7.34
C VAL A 157 1.19 -5.34 -7.06
N ALA A 158 0.48 -5.04 -5.98
CA ALA A 158 0.37 -3.72 -5.39
C ALA A 158 0.72 -3.77 -3.91
N ALA A 159 1.23 -2.66 -3.34
CA ALA A 159 1.48 -2.55 -1.92
C ALA A 159 0.87 -1.26 -1.34
N LEU A 160 0.01 -1.40 -0.34
CA LEU A 160 -0.55 -0.30 0.45
C LEU A 160 0.17 -0.24 1.80
N LEU A 161 0.94 0.81 2.01
CA LEU A 161 1.86 0.94 3.15
C LEU A 161 1.37 2.04 4.09
N PHE A 162 1.19 1.70 5.36
CA PHE A 162 0.81 2.60 6.44
C PHE A 162 2.02 2.90 7.31
N LEU A 163 2.61 4.07 7.08
CA LEU A 163 3.80 4.57 7.76
C LEU A 163 3.43 5.16 9.12
N ALA A 164 4.36 5.08 10.07
CA ALA A 164 4.19 5.68 11.40
C ALA A 164 3.90 7.18 11.28
N PRO A 165 3.10 7.76 12.19
CA PRO A 165 3.11 9.20 12.35
C PRO A 165 4.52 9.63 12.75
N SER A 166 5.15 10.48 11.94
CA SER A 166 6.45 11.07 12.26
C SER A 166 6.28 11.85 13.57
N THR A 167 6.90 11.37 14.65
CA THR A 167 6.95 12.08 15.93
C THR A 167 7.87 13.27 15.73
N ARG A 168 7.32 14.42 15.37
CA ARG A 168 8.00 15.70 15.58
C ARG A 168 8.13 15.86 17.11
N GLN A 169 9.35 15.64 17.62
CA GLN A 169 9.76 16.21 18.90
C GLN A 169 10.08 17.70 18.69
#